data_AF-A0A923L9W2-F1
#
_entry.id   AF-A0A923L9W2-F1
#
_cell.length_a   1.000
_cell.length_b   1.000
_cell.length_c   1.000
_cell.angle_alpha   90.00
_cell.angle_beta   90.00
_cell.angle_gamma   90.00
#
_symmetry.space_group_name_H-M   'P 1'
#
loop_
_entity.id
_entity.type
_entity.pdbx_description
1 polymer ?
#
loop_
_entity_poly.entity_id
_entity_poly.type
_entity_poly.pdbx_seq_one_letter_code
_entity_poly.pdbx_strand_id
1 'polypeptide(L)'
;MNEFEQIYNIKMEIDQNISKHRLFLLSKEDAINTVFEKLGVLFRLILSASHNNVMEYIKEKVKTNAVNISEIDFIQESLKWICRWSSKYCAEQSENKVKISAEEIYELMGMAYSYEQFYRMWQLHNKQIVKFRQFGNKLEFTYCNEETYMVHVAYDTYIRKQDEYKELQNVLASSCKKKDLELIEQVHKSDFELGINFIFDGFDLNDYEIFSTALSNYIMMKITNSNLIIPGIEGIIKLRKEEWIELIGSLCDLGRKKIVSIIEFFTYNYEDINADLSLTYFLPSKDNFLLLSEGIFNIQRPAVNALRILAKRQNKAYEKEQNRFEDIQKKK
;
A
#
# COMPACT_ATOMS: atom_id res chain seq x y z
N MET A 1 7.77 -35.26 12.39
CA MET A 1 7.88 -33.91 11.81
C MET A 1 7.65 -32.92 12.94
N ASN A 2 8.67 -32.12 13.24
CA ASN A 2 8.64 -31.05 14.25
C ASN A 2 7.57 -29.98 13.86
N GLU A 3 6.90 -29.33 14.81
CA GLU A 3 5.94 -28.23 14.57
C GLU A 3 6.48 -27.16 13.60
N PHE A 4 7.78 -26.82 13.69
CA PHE A 4 8.45 -25.90 12.76
C PHE A 4 8.51 -26.44 11.32
N GLU A 5 8.76 -27.74 11.13
CA GLU A 5 8.76 -28.36 9.81
C GLU A 5 7.33 -28.46 9.26
N GLN A 6 6.35 -28.73 10.12
CA GLN A 6 4.94 -28.82 9.73
C GLN A 6 4.43 -27.50 9.18
N ILE A 7 4.59 -26.40 9.94
CA ILE A 7 4.11 -25.09 9.51
C ILE A 7 4.89 -24.55 8.30
N TYR A 8 6.18 -24.90 8.17
CA TYR A 8 6.97 -24.59 7.00
C TYR A 8 6.43 -25.30 5.73
N ASN A 9 6.10 -26.58 5.83
CA ASN A 9 5.53 -27.34 4.71
C ASN A 9 4.16 -26.77 4.29
N ILE A 10 3.31 -26.39 5.26
CA ILE A 10 2.03 -25.71 4.98
C ILE A 10 2.28 -24.40 4.21
N LYS A 11 3.23 -23.58 4.67
CA LYS A 11 3.58 -22.34 3.95
C LYS A 11 4.03 -22.64 2.51
N MET A 12 4.85 -23.67 2.31
CA MET A 12 5.32 -24.06 0.98
C MET A 12 4.19 -24.54 0.08
N GLU A 13 3.23 -25.30 0.61
CA GLU A 13 2.04 -25.74 -0.13
C GLU A 13 1.17 -24.55 -0.55
N ILE A 14 0.95 -23.59 0.36
CA ILE A 14 0.24 -22.35 0.06
C ILE A 14 0.96 -21.59 -1.07
N ASP A 15 2.28 -21.40 -0.95
CA ASP A 15 3.11 -20.71 -1.95
C ASP A 15 3.03 -21.40 -3.33
N GLN A 16 3.03 -22.74 -3.38
CA GLN A 16 2.90 -23.52 -4.62
C GLN A 16 1.49 -23.45 -5.23
N ASN A 17 0.45 -23.32 -4.41
CA ASN A 17 -0.91 -23.15 -4.92
C ASN A 17 -1.10 -21.75 -5.49
N ILE A 18 -0.55 -20.72 -4.85
CA ILE A 18 -0.55 -19.35 -5.36
C ILE A 18 0.18 -19.27 -6.70
N SER A 19 1.34 -19.91 -6.84
CA SER A 19 2.15 -19.82 -8.07
C SER A 19 1.44 -20.36 -9.33
N LYS A 20 0.35 -21.13 -9.17
CA LYS A 20 -0.47 -21.65 -10.28
C LYS A 20 -1.46 -20.62 -10.83
N HIS A 21 -1.61 -19.46 -10.19
CA HIS A 21 -2.55 -18.43 -10.63
C HIS A 21 -2.17 -17.91 -12.03
N ARG A 22 -3.16 -17.75 -12.91
CA ARG A 22 -2.97 -17.40 -14.33
C ARG A 22 -2.28 -16.06 -14.55
N LEU A 23 -2.40 -15.13 -13.59
CA LEU A 23 -1.68 -13.85 -13.60
C LEU A 23 -0.17 -14.04 -13.79
N PHE A 24 0.41 -15.06 -13.16
CA PHE A 24 1.85 -15.30 -13.18
C PHE A 24 2.37 -15.92 -14.49
N LEU A 25 1.48 -16.18 -15.45
CA LEU A 25 1.86 -16.55 -16.82
C LEU A 25 2.28 -15.33 -17.67
N LEU A 26 1.92 -14.13 -17.23
CA LEU A 26 2.29 -12.86 -17.87
C LEU A 26 3.74 -12.49 -17.56
N SER A 27 4.27 -11.51 -18.31
CA SER A 27 5.52 -10.85 -17.91
C SER A 27 5.32 -10.11 -16.58
N LYS A 28 6.41 -9.85 -15.85
CA LYS A 28 6.33 -9.07 -14.59
C LYS A 28 5.66 -7.70 -14.81
N GLU A 29 6.02 -7.02 -15.89
CA GLU A 29 5.44 -5.72 -16.27
C GLU A 29 3.93 -5.84 -16.53
N ASP A 30 3.53 -6.78 -17.40
CA ASP A 30 2.13 -6.95 -17.79
C ASP A 30 1.25 -7.42 -16.62
N ALA A 31 1.78 -8.29 -15.75
CA ALA A 31 1.09 -8.73 -14.54
C ALA A 31 0.79 -7.56 -13.60
N ILE A 32 1.80 -6.73 -13.32
CA ILE A 32 1.64 -5.59 -12.42
C ILE A 32 0.72 -4.53 -13.03
N ASN A 33 0.85 -4.23 -14.32
CA ASN A 33 -0.05 -3.31 -15.04
C ASN A 33 -1.50 -3.81 -14.99
N THR A 34 -1.72 -5.10 -15.22
CA THR A 34 -3.06 -5.71 -15.13
C THR A 34 -3.66 -5.53 -13.74
N VAL A 35 -2.89 -5.79 -12.68
CA VAL A 35 -3.35 -5.60 -11.29
C VAL A 35 -3.70 -4.14 -11.03
N PHE A 36 -2.86 -3.20 -11.47
CA PHE A 36 -3.11 -1.76 -11.34
C PHE A 36 -4.42 -1.36 -12.02
N GLU A 37 -4.66 -1.79 -13.26
CA GLU A 37 -5.87 -1.48 -14.02
C GLU A 37 -7.14 -1.99 -13.33
N LYS A 38 -7.10 -3.22 -12.79
CA LYS A 38 -8.27 -3.77 -12.09
C LYS A 38 -8.48 -3.10 -10.74
N LEU A 39 -7.40 -2.78 -10.02
CA LEU A 39 -7.51 -2.09 -8.75
C LEU A 39 -8.12 -0.68 -8.91
N GLY A 40 -7.78 0.05 -9.97
CA GLY A 40 -8.37 1.36 -10.24
C GLY A 40 -9.90 1.31 -10.32
N VAL A 41 -10.44 0.27 -10.96
CA VAL A 41 -11.89 0.01 -11.02
C VAL A 41 -12.44 -0.37 -9.65
N LEU A 42 -11.79 -1.29 -8.92
CA LEU A 42 -12.22 -1.69 -7.57
C LEU A 42 -12.28 -0.50 -6.62
N PHE A 43 -11.27 0.35 -6.62
CA PHE A 43 -11.21 1.53 -5.77
C PHE A 43 -12.39 2.46 -6.01
N ARG A 44 -12.76 2.68 -7.27
CA ARG A 44 -13.89 3.55 -7.64
C ARG A 44 -15.23 2.93 -7.27
N LEU A 45 -15.36 1.60 -7.35
CA LEU A 45 -16.51 0.87 -6.82
C LEU A 45 -16.61 1.00 -5.30
N ILE A 46 -15.49 0.87 -4.58
CA ILE A 46 -15.43 1.05 -3.12
C ILE A 46 -15.90 2.45 -2.74
N LEU A 47 -15.39 3.50 -3.40
CA LEU A 47 -15.81 4.88 -3.14
C LEU A 47 -17.29 5.15 -3.44
N SER A 48 -17.89 4.41 -4.36
CA SER A 48 -19.28 4.61 -4.78
C SER A 48 -20.29 3.76 -3.99
N ALA A 49 -19.81 2.78 -3.23
CA ALA A 49 -20.65 1.83 -2.52
C ALA A 49 -20.80 2.18 -1.04
N SER A 50 -21.85 1.65 -0.39
CA SER A 50 -21.98 1.75 1.05
C SER A 50 -20.93 0.89 1.74
N HIS A 51 -20.46 1.31 2.92
CA HIS A 51 -19.47 0.56 3.69
C HIS A 51 -19.90 -0.90 3.94
N ASN A 52 -21.19 -1.16 4.20
CA ASN A 52 -21.68 -2.53 4.39
C ASN A 52 -21.50 -3.40 3.13
N ASN A 53 -21.82 -2.87 1.95
CA ASN A 53 -21.66 -3.60 0.70
C ASN A 53 -20.18 -3.87 0.39
N VAL A 54 -19.31 -2.89 0.63
CA VAL A 54 -17.85 -3.05 0.51
C VAL A 54 -17.35 -4.13 1.46
N MET A 55 -17.80 -4.09 2.71
CA MET A 55 -17.40 -5.03 3.74
C MET A 55 -17.82 -6.47 3.42
N GLU A 56 -19.07 -6.67 2.97
CA GLU A 56 -19.56 -7.98 2.53
C GLU A 56 -18.73 -8.50 1.37
N TYR A 57 -18.46 -7.65 0.36
CA TYR A 57 -17.65 -8.02 -0.79
C TYR A 57 -16.22 -8.42 -0.41
N ILE A 58 -15.52 -7.63 0.42
CA ILE A 58 -14.17 -7.94 0.88
C ILE A 58 -14.16 -9.25 1.68
N LYS A 59 -15.13 -9.46 2.59
CA LYS A 59 -15.24 -10.69 3.37
C LYS A 59 -15.46 -11.92 2.49
N GLU A 60 -16.24 -11.77 1.41
CA GLU A 60 -16.44 -12.82 0.41
C GLU A 60 -15.12 -13.21 -0.25
N LYS A 61 -14.30 -12.24 -0.69
CA LYS A 61 -13.01 -12.51 -1.34
C LYS A 61 -11.98 -13.08 -0.38
N VAL A 62 -11.92 -12.57 0.84
CA VAL A 62 -11.03 -13.06 1.90
C VAL A 62 -11.48 -14.42 2.45
N LYS A 63 -12.77 -14.75 2.29
CA LYS A 63 -13.45 -15.94 2.85
C LYS A 63 -13.36 -16.00 4.37
N THR A 64 -13.80 -14.92 5.03
CA THR A 64 -13.73 -14.80 6.49
C THR A 64 -15.03 -14.32 7.12
N ASN A 65 -15.22 -14.69 8.40
CA ASN A 65 -16.31 -14.23 9.25
C ASN A 65 -15.87 -13.10 10.20
N ALA A 66 -14.73 -12.47 9.96
CA ALA A 66 -14.25 -11.34 10.76
C ALA A 66 -15.34 -10.25 10.87
N VAL A 67 -15.40 -9.56 12.02
CA VAL A 67 -16.39 -8.49 12.23
C VAL A 67 -16.13 -7.33 11.27
N ASN A 68 -14.87 -6.97 11.08
CA ASN A 68 -14.45 -5.87 10.22
C ASN A 68 -13.09 -6.20 9.58
N ILE A 69 -12.85 -5.69 8.37
CA ILE A 69 -11.54 -5.67 7.70
C ILE A 69 -11.27 -4.22 7.29
N SER A 70 -10.12 -3.67 7.65
CA SER A 70 -9.72 -2.35 7.16
C SER A 70 -9.54 -2.41 5.63
N GLU A 71 -10.28 -1.56 4.90
CA GLU A 71 -10.22 -1.48 3.43
C GLU A 71 -8.82 -1.08 2.95
N ILE A 72 -8.17 -0.18 3.70
CA ILE A 72 -6.79 0.26 3.46
C ILE A 72 -5.81 -0.90 3.64
N ASP A 73 -5.90 -1.61 4.78
CA ASP A 73 -5.04 -2.79 5.03
C ASP A 73 -5.28 -3.86 3.97
N PHE A 74 -6.54 -4.10 3.57
CA PHE A 74 -6.89 -5.05 2.53
C PHE A 74 -6.17 -4.72 1.22
N ILE A 75 -6.27 -3.48 0.72
CA ILE A 75 -5.64 -3.09 -0.53
C ILE A 75 -4.11 -3.13 -0.43
N GLN A 76 -3.53 -2.50 0.60
CA GLN A 76 -2.07 -2.36 0.74
C GLN A 76 -1.39 -3.73 0.91
N GLU A 77 -1.89 -4.57 1.81
CA GLU A 77 -1.28 -5.87 2.08
C GLU A 77 -1.46 -6.85 0.91
N SER A 78 -2.61 -6.77 0.23
CA SER A 78 -2.83 -7.57 -0.98
C SER A 78 -1.85 -7.20 -2.09
N LEU A 79 -1.71 -5.90 -2.38
CA LEU A 79 -0.79 -5.41 -3.39
C LEU A 79 0.65 -5.80 -3.08
N LYS A 80 1.09 -5.63 -1.83
CA LYS A 80 2.43 -6.01 -1.38
C LYS A 80 2.75 -7.46 -1.75
N TRP A 81 1.85 -8.39 -1.46
CA TRP A 81 2.06 -9.82 -1.77
C TRP A 81 1.97 -10.12 -3.24
N ILE A 82 1.00 -9.55 -3.96
CA ILE A 82 0.89 -9.74 -5.40
C ILE A 82 2.16 -9.26 -6.11
N CYS A 83 2.73 -8.12 -5.72
CA CYS A 83 4.01 -7.64 -6.29
C CYS A 83 5.18 -8.60 -6.03
N ARG A 84 5.27 -9.13 -4.80
CA ARG A 84 6.29 -10.12 -4.43
C ARG A 84 6.13 -11.41 -5.22
N TRP A 85 4.90 -11.89 -5.39
CA TRP A 85 4.61 -13.09 -6.15
C TRP A 85 4.85 -12.88 -7.64
N SER A 86 4.48 -11.73 -8.21
CA SER A 86 4.81 -11.38 -9.59
C SER A 86 6.32 -11.33 -9.80
N SER A 87 7.07 -10.76 -8.85
CA SER A 87 8.53 -10.73 -8.90
C SER A 87 9.17 -12.12 -8.82
N LYS A 88 8.52 -13.06 -8.14
CA LYS A 88 9.04 -14.42 -7.90
C LYS A 88 8.62 -15.41 -8.98
N TYR A 89 7.41 -15.28 -9.53
CA TYR A 89 6.78 -16.29 -10.36
C TYR A 89 6.55 -15.86 -11.82
N CYS A 90 6.49 -14.56 -12.12
CA CYS A 90 6.43 -14.11 -13.51
C CYS A 90 7.81 -14.23 -14.17
N ALA A 91 7.81 -14.51 -15.47
CA ALA A 91 9.00 -14.36 -16.29
C ALA A 91 9.29 -12.87 -16.57
N GLU A 92 10.55 -12.53 -16.85
CA GLU A 92 10.94 -11.18 -17.30
C GLU A 92 10.25 -10.81 -18.62
N GLN A 93 10.19 -11.76 -19.54
CA GLN A 93 9.51 -11.63 -20.82
C GLN A 93 8.57 -12.82 -21.01
N SER A 94 7.36 -12.56 -21.52
CA SER A 94 6.37 -13.59 -21.79
C SER A 94 5.65 -13.29 -23.11
N GLU A 95 5.51 -14.30 -23.96
CA GLU A 95 4.68 -14.22 -25.17
C GLU A 95 3.20 -14.54 -24.89
N ASN A 96 2.89 -14.97 -23.65
CA ASN A 96 1.54 -15.36 -23.27
C ASN A 96 0.62 -14.15 -23.16
N LYS A 97 -0.35 -14.04 -24.07
CA LYS A 97 -1.42 -13.04 -24.03
C LYS A 97 -2.65 -13.54 -23.29
N VAL A 98 -2.47 -13.96 -22.03
CA VAL A 98 -3.58 -14.46 -21.22
C VAL A 98 -4.42 -13.27 -20.73
N LYS A 99 -5.72 -13.27 -21.07
CA LYS A 99 -6.64 -12.27 -20.53
C LYS A 99 -7.06 -12.66 -19.10
N ILE A 100 -6.76 -11.78 -18.14
CA ILE A 100 -7.14 -11.93 -16.73
C ILE A 100 -8.34 -11.02 -16.44
N SER A 101 -9.40 -11.59 -15.88
CA SER A 101 -10.59 -10.85 -15.49
C SER A 101 -10.36 -10.01 -14.22
N ALA A 102 -11.23 -9.03 -13.97
CA ALA A 102 -11.18 -8.25 -12.73
C ALA A 102 -11.41 -9.15 -11.49
N GLU A 103 -12.37 -10.05 -11.59
CA GLU A 103 -12.73 -10.96 -10.51
C GLU A 103 -11.58 -11.90 -10.12
N GLU A 104 -10.83 -12.43 -11.08
CA GLU A 104 -9.60 -13.21 -10.80
C GLU A 104 -8.57 -12.41 -9.98
N ILE A 105 -8.42 -11.11 -10.26
CA ILE A 105 -7.53 -10.24 -9.48
C ILE A 105 -8.07 -10.02 -8.07
N TYR A 106 -9.38 -9.80 -7.92
CA TYR A 106 -9.99 -9.55 -6.61
C TYR A 106 -9.99 -10.80 -5.71
N GLU A 107 -10.17 -11.98 -6.29
CA GLU A 107 -9.95 -13.25 -5.62
C GLU A 107 -8.49 -13.42 -5.17
N LEU A 108 -7.53 -13.09 -6.05
CA LEU A 108 -6.11 -13.12 -5.71
C LEU A 108 -5.76 -12.12 -4.59
N MET A 109 -6.39 -10.94 -4.56
CA MET A 109 -6.26 -9.98 -3.44
C MET A 109 -6.80 -10.59 -2.14
N GLY A 110 -7.97 -11.24 -2.17
CA GLY A 110 -8.49 -12.01 -1.05
C GLY A 110 -7.49 -13.02 -0.49
N MET A 111 -6.86 -13.80 -1.38
CA MET A 111 -5.81 -14.76 -1.01
C MET A 111 -4.56 -14.07 -0.44
N ALA A 112 -4.14 -12.95 -1.04
CA ALA A 112 -2.98 -12.17 -0.62
C ALA A 112 -3.15 -11.58 0.77
N TYR A 113 -4.31 -11.01 1.08
CA TYR A 113 -4.62 -10.52 2.41
C TYR A 113 -4.64 -11.66 3.45
N SER A 114 -5.30 -12.78 3.15
CA SER A 114 -5.31 -13.95 4.04
C SER A 114 -3.90 -14.51 4.26
N TYR A 115 -3.06 -14.50 3.23
CA TYR A 115 -1.66 -14.90 3.33
C TYR A 115 -0.87 -13.97 4.26
N GLU A 116 -1.08 -12.65 4.20
CA GLU A 116 -0.44 -11.72 5.13
C GLU A 116 -0.76 -12.05 6.59
N GLN A 117 -2.04 -12.31 6.89
CA GLN A 117 -2.46 -12.66 8.26
C GLN A 117 -1.77 -13.96 8.73
N PHE A 118 -1.72 -14.97 7.87
CA PHE A 118 -0.98 -16.21 8.14
C PHE A 118 0.53 -15.96 8.31
N TYR A 119 1.13 -15.20 7.39
CA TYR A 119 2.58 -14.96 7.35
C TYR A 119 3.07 -14.20 8.60
N ARG A 120 2.30 -13.23 9.10
CA ARG A 120 2.57 -12.56 10.37
C ARG A 120 2.64 -13.56 11.52
N MET A 121 1.63 -14.43 11.64
CA MET A 121 1.60 -15.45 12.68
C MET A 121 2.71 -16.49 12.54
N TRP A 122 3.04 -16.86 11.30
CA TRP A 122 4.18 -17.73 10.99
C TRP A 122 5.52 -17.10 11.42
N GLN A 123 5.72 -15.80 11.18
CA GLN A 123 6.91 -15.09 11.65
C GLN A 123 7.00 -15.02 13.18
N LEU A 124 5.88 -14.77 13.86
CA LEU A 124 5.82 -14.77 15.32
C LEU A 124 6.12 -16.16 15.88
N HIS A 125 5.63 -17.22 15.23
CA HIS A 125 5.94 -18.61 15.59
C HIS A 125 7.44 -18.88 15.48
N ASN A 126 8.07 -18.44 14.39
CA ASN A 126 9.52 -18.58 14.20
C ASN A 126 10.35 -17.86 15.28
N LYS A 127 9.79 -16.80 15.87
CA LYS A 127 10.36 -16.08 17.01
C LYS A 127 9.94 -16.65 18.37
N GLN A 128 9.23 -17.77 18.40
CA GLN A 128 8.72 -18.44 19.62
C GLN A 128 7.74 -17.58 20.45
N ILE A 129 7.11 -16.59 19.82
CA ILE A 129 6.13 -15.68 20.44
C ILE A 129 4.75 -16.33 20.51
N VAL A 130 4.39 -17.10 19.47
CA VAL A 130 3.15 -17.87 19.39
C VAL A 130 3.45 -19.36 19.17
N LYS A 131 2.58 -20.22 19.70
CA LYS A 131 2.52 -21.65 19.42
C LYS A 131 1.52 -21.91 18.31
N PHE A 132 1.78 -22.96 17.55
CA PHE A 132 0.96 -23.40 16.43
C PHE A 132 0.30 -24.73 16.75
N ARG A 133 -0.98 -24.87 16.37
CA ARG A 133 -1.69 -26.16 16.35
C ARG A 133 -2.50 -26.29 15.07
N GLN A 134 -2.55 -27.50 14.53
CA GLN A 134 -3.38 -27.84 13.37
C GLN A 134 -4.52 -28.76 13.77
N PHE A 135 -5.75 -28.39 13.38
CA PHE A 135 -6.95 -29.19 13.53
C PHE A 135 -7.59 -29.40 12.16
N GLY A 136 -7.25 -30.50 11.50
CA GLY A 136 -7.62 -30.73 10.10
C GLY A 136 -7.08 -29.62 9.19
N ASN A 137 -7.98 -28.86 8.55
CA ASN A 137 -7.63 -27.74 7.69
C ASN A 137 -7.56 -26.39 8.43
N LYS A 138 -7.80 -26.37 9.75
CA LYS A 138 -7.75 -25.16 10.56
C LYS A 138 -6.37 -25.03 11.23
N LEU A 139 -5.77 -23.86 11.10
CA LEU A 139 -4.57 -23.47 11.83
C LEU A 139 -4.97 -22.58 13.00
N GLU A 140 -4.44 -22.87 14.19
CA GLU A 140 -4.65 -22.06 15.38
C GLU A 140 -3.29 -21.59 15.92
N PHE A 141 -3.21 -20.28 16.18
CA PHE A 141 -2.04 -19.65 16.78
C PHE A 141 -2.42 -19.12 18.16
N THR A 142 -1.62 -19.45 19.16
CA THR A 142 -1.84 -19.03 20.55
C THR A 142 -0.58 -18.40 21.12
N TYR A 143 -0.68 -17.22 21.72
CA TYR A 143 0.46 -16.57 22.35
C TYR A 143 1.02 -17.42 23.50
N CYS A 144 2.35 -17.48 23.61
CA CYS A 144 3.03 -18.31 24.59
C CYS A 144 2.73 -17.90 26.05
N ASN A 145 2.48 -16.62 26.30
CA ASN A 145 2.04 -16.10 27.60
C ASN A 145 1.25 -14.78 27.44
N GLU A 146 0.56 -14.37 28.50
CA GLU A 146 -0.34 -13.20 28.54
C GLU A 146 0.41 -11.86 28.46
N GLU A 147 1.62 -11.76 29.04
CA GLU A 147 2.43 -10.55 29.01
C GLU A 147 2.92 -10.24 27.58
N THR A 148 3.38 -11.26 26.85
CA THR A 148 3.74 -11.22 25.44
C THR A 148 2.53 -10.88 24.57
N TYR A 149 1.35 -11.43 24.87
CA TYR A 149 0.09 -11.03 24.21
C TYR A 149 -0.20 -9.54 24.43
N MET A 150 -0.10 -9.07 25.67
CA MET A 150 -0.36 -7.67 26.02
C MET A 150 0.63 -6.73 25.34
N VAL A 151 1.92 -7.04 25.31
CA VAL A 151 2.93 -6.22 24.62
C VAL A 151 2.67 -6.17 23.11
N HIS A 152 2.39 -7.30 22.46
CA HIS A 152 2.14 -7.33 21.02
C HIS A 152 0.81 -6.68 20.63
N VAL A 153 -0.28 -7.00 21.32
CA VAL A 153 -1.60 -6.44 21.04
C VAL A 153 -1.66 -4.96 21.42
N ALA A 154 -1.07 -4.56 22.54
CA ALA A 154 -1.01 -3.14 22.90
C ALA A 154 -0.16 -2.37 21.89
N TYR A 155 1.01 -2.86 21.47
CA TYR A 155 1.84 -2.14 20.50
C TYR A 155 1.15 -1.98 19.14
N ASP A 156 0.58 -3.05 18.58
CA ASP A 156 -0.11 -3.01 17.28
C ASP A 156 -1.45 -2.26 17.33
N THR A 157 -2.20 -2.38 18.42
CA THR A 157 -3.54 -1.75 18.56
C THR A 157 -3.45 -0.31 19.03
N TYR A 158 -2.55 0.03 19.95
CA TYR A 158 -2.40 1.38 20.50
C TYR A 158 -1.84 2.34 19.46
N ILE A 159 -0.79 1.98 18.72
CA ILE A 159 -0.20 2.85 17.69
C ILE A 159 -1.16 3.05 16.51
N ARG A 160 -1.85 2.01 16.04
CA ARG A 160 -2.81 2.16 14.94
C ARG A 160 -4.06 2.95 15.34
N LYS A 161 -4.61 2.72 16.55
CA LYS A 161 -5.91 3.33 16.94
C LYS A 161 -5.82 4.70 17.60
N GLN A 162 -4.73 5.06 18.28
CA GLN A 162 -4.69 6.37 18.94
C GLN A 162 -4.47 7.54 17.98
N ASP A 163 -3.68 7.34 16.93
CA ASP A 163 -3.36 8.41 15.98
C ASP A 163 -4.51 8.60 14.98
N GLU A 164 -5.04 7.50 14.41
CA GLU A 164 -6.12 7.56 13.43
C GLU A 164 -7.45 8.04 14.04
N TYR A 165 -7.79 7.60 15.25
CA TYR A 165 -9.10 7.92 15.84
C TYR A 165 -9.17 9.35 16.40
N LYS A 166 -8.08 9.89 16.94
CA LYS A 166 -8.04 11.27 17.46
C LYS A 166 -8.07 12.30 16.33
N GLU A 167 -7.34 12.08 15.25
CA GLU A 167 -7.34 13.02 14.11
C GLU A 167 -8.66 12.98 13.35
N LEU A 168 -9.19 11.80 13.01
CA LEU A 168 -10.48 11.68 12.34
C LEU A 168 -11.63 12.25 13.18
N GLN A 169 -11.65 12.05 14.51
CA GLN A 169 -12.69 12.63 15.36
C GLN A 169 -12.63 14.16 15.43
N ASN A 170 -11.43 14.74 15.52
CA ASN A 170 -11.29 16.20 15.56
C ASN A 170 -11.71 16.85 14.24
N VAL A 171 -11.37 16.21 13.12
CA VAL A 171 -11.67 16.64 11.75
C VAL A 171 -13.17 16.50 11.45
N LEU A 172 -13.79 15.37 11.78
CA LEU A 172 -15.22 15.12 11.56
C LEU A 172 -16.12 15.96 12.49
N ALA A 173 -15.66 16.30 13.69
CA ALA A 173 -16.37 17.21 14.60
C ALA A 173 -16.47 18.64 14.04
N SER A 174 -15.61 19.00 13.08
CA SER A 174 -15.48 20.36 12.60
C SER A 174 -15.90 20.59 11.15
N SER A 175 -16.85 19.84 10.55
CA SER A 175 -17.98 20.39 9.75
C SER A 175 -18.57 19.58 8.57
N CYS A 176 -19.84 19.86 8.24
CA CYS A 176 -20.58 19.30 7.11
C CYS A 176 -20.84 20.31 5.98
N LYS A 177 -20.64 19.84 4.74
CA LYS A 177 -21.05 20.36 3.41
C LYS A 177 -20.28 21.57 2.85
N LYS A 178 -19.73 21.39 1.63
CA LYS A 178 -18.61 22.10 0.95
C LYS A 178 -17.19 21.80 1.47
N LYS A 179 -17.10 21.05 2.56
CA LYS A 179 -15.88 20.85 3.36
C LYS A 179 -15.06 19.62 3.03
N ASP A 180 -15.54 18.69 2.19
CA ASP A 180 -14.88 17.39 2.04
C ASP A 180 -13.48 17.47 1.42
N LEU A 181 -13.25 18.35 0.43
CA LEU A 181 -11.91 18.57 -0.15
C LEU A 181 -10.96 19.27 0.83
N GLU A 182 -11.44 20.30 1.53
CA GLU A 182 -10.66 20.99 2.58
C GLU A 182 -10.32 20.03 3.73
N LEU A 183 -11.23 19.11 4.05
CA LEU A 183 -11.07 18.08 5.07
C LEU A 183 -10.02 17.04 4.66
N ILE A 184 -10.09 16.56 3.41
CA ILE A 184 -9.11 15.62 2.85
C ILE A 184 -7.73 16.27 2.81
N GLU A 185 -7.65 17.54 2.40
CA GLU A 185 -6.40 18.28 2.42
C GLU A 185 -5.84 18.43 3.85
N GLN A 186 -6.69 18.72 4.83
CA GLN A 186 -6.30 18.79 6.24
C GLN A 186 -5.78 17.45 6.78
N VAL A 187 -6.47 16.35 6.49
CA VAL A 187 -6.03 14.99 6.88
C VAL A 187 -4.74 14.60 6.17
N HIS A 188 -4.59 14.97 4.89
CA HIS A 188 -3.36 14.71 4.14
C HIS A 188 -2.17 15.46 4.75
N LYS A 189 -2.37 16.72 5.15
CA LYS A 189 -1.34 17.55 5.79
C LYS A 189 -1.01 17.11 7.22
N SER A 190 -1.97 16.58 7.98
CA SER A 190 -1.69 16.12 9.36
C SER A 190 -0.65 14.99 9.40
N ASP A 191 -0.55 14.15 8.35
CA ASP A 191 0.49 13.12 8.25
C ASP A 191 1.93 13.70 8.23
N PHE A 192 2.09 14.99 7.89
CA PHE A 192 3.37 15.69 7.84
C PHE A 192 3.75 16.39 9.15
N GLU A 193 2.87 16.42 10.17
CA GLU A 193 3.11 17.05 11.47
C GLU A 193 4.07 16.23 12.38
N LEU A 194 5.15 15.69 11.81
CA LEU A 194 6.14 14.85 12.51
C LEU A 194 7.10 15.64 13.41
N GLY A 195 6.98 16.98 13.45
CA GLY A 195 7.83 17.88 14.24
C GLY A 195 9.30 17.94 13.80
N ILE A 196 9.67 17.25 12.72
CA ILE A 196 11.02 17.17 12.14
C ILE A 196 10.90 17.12 10.61
N ASN A 197 11.61 18.02 9.92
CA ASN A 197 11.72 18.01 8.47
C ASN A 197 12.89 17.12 8.02
N PHE A 198 12.56 15.95 7.44
CA PHE A 198 13.50 14.98 6.91
C PHE A 198 14.03 15.39 5.54
N ILE A 199 15.32 15.20 5.30
CA ILE A 199 15.98 15.56 4.05
C ILE A 199 16.19 14.30 3.20
N PHE A 200 15.79 14.38 1.93
CA PHE A 200 15.98 13.34 0.91
C PHE A 200 17.01 13.81 -0.12
N ASP A 201 17.37 12.91 -1.05
CA ASP A 201 18.22 13.26 -2.18
C ASP A 201 17.44 14.14 -3.19
N GLY A 202 17.60 15.46 -3.07
CA GLY A 202 17.04 16.44 -4.02
C GLY A 202 15.72 17.12 -3.60
N PHE A 203 15.16 16.75 -2.45
CA PHE A 203 13.95 17.36 -1.86
C PHE A 203 13.93 17.14 -0.33
N ASP A 204 13.04 17.80 0.39
CA ASP A 204 12.79 17.54 1.81
C ASP A 204 11.32 17.17 2.07
N LEU A 205 10.96 16.86 3.32
CA LEU A 205 9.60 16.43 3.66
C LEU A 205 8.56 17.52 3.38
N ASN A 206 8.91 18.79 3.55
CA ASN A 206 8.04 19.93 3.23
C ASN A 206 7.83 20.06 1.72
N ASP A 207 8.88 19.86 0.91
CA ASP A 207 8.75 19.82 -0.55
C ASP A 207 7.80 18.69 -0.97
N TYR A 208 7.88 17.54 -0.29
CA TYR A 208 6.99 16.43 -0.57
C TYR A 208 5.55 16.67 -0.10
N GLU A 209 5.34 17.38 1.01
CA GLU A 209 4.01 17.82 1.44
C GLU A 209 3.34 18.66 0.34
N ILE A 210 4.06 19.65 -0.20
CA ILE A 210 3.55 20.52 -1.28
C ILE A 210 3.21 19.69 -2.52
N PHE A 211 4.11 18.79 -2.93
CA PHE A 211 3.90 17.92 -4.09
C PHE A 211 2.66 17.03 -3.92
N SER A 212 2.61 16.31 -2.79
CA SER A 212 1.59 15.29 -2.56
C SER A 212 0.22 15.90 -2.30
N THR A 213 0.15 17.05 -1.62
CA THR A 213 -1.09 17.82 -1.45
C THR A 213 -1.67 18.23 -2.80
N ALA A 214 -0.84 18.81 -3.68
CA ALA A 214 -1.29 19.27 -4.99
C ALA A 214 -1.80 18.12 -5.86
N LEU A 215 -1.10 16.98 -5.83
CA LEU A 215 -1.52 15.76 -6.53
C LEU A 215 -2.80 15.16 -5.94
N SER A 216 -2.94 15.12 -4.62
CA SER A 216 -4.15 14.65 -3.93
C SER A 216 -5.37 15.47 -4.34
N ASN A 217 -5.25 16.80 -4.30
CA ASN A 217 -6.30 17.71 -4.72
C ASN A 217 -6.69 17.52 -6.20
N TYR A 218 -5.71 17.37 -7.08
CA TYR A 218 -5.96 17.08 -8.50
C TYR A 218 -6.74 15.77 -8.70
N ILE A 219 -6.32 14.69 -8.04
CA ILE A 219 -6.98 13.38 -8.12
C ILE A 219 -8.41 13.47 -7.57
N MET A 220 -8.58 14.10 -6.40
CA MET A 220 -9.90 14.23 -5.78
C MET A 220 -10.86 15.04 -6.64
N MET A 221 -10.42 16.16 -7.23
CA MET A 221 -11.23 16.92 -8.18
C MET A 221 -11.66 16.08 -9.38
N LYS A 222 -10.74 15.26 -9.93
CA LYS A 222 -11.05 14.35 -11.03
C LYS A 222 -12.09 13.30 -10.62
N ILE A 223 -11.92 12.70 -9.44
CA ILE A 223 -12.84 11.69 -8.87
C ILE A 223 -14.24 12.29 -8.66
N THR A 224 -14.35 13.49 -8.10
CA THR A 224 -15.63 14.15 -7.80
C THR A 224 -16.34 14.68 -9.03
N ASN A 225 -15.59 15.03 -10.09
CA ASN A 225 -16.17 15.57 -11.32
C ASN A 225 -16.58 14.48 -12.33
N SER A 226 -16.19 13.22 -12.12
CA SER A 226 -16.56 12.10 -12.97
C SER A 226 -17.47 11.11 -12.24
N ASN A 227 -18.73 11.03 -12.66
CA ASN A 227 -19.68 10.01 -12.21
C ASN A 227 -19.71 8.77 -13.14
N LEU A 228 -18.89 8.76 -14.20
CA LEU A 228 -18.84 7.67 -15.19
C LEU A 228 -17.60 6.80 -14.90
N ILE A 229 -17.83 5.49 -14.72
CA ILE A 229 -16.75 4.50 -14.58
C ILE A 229 -16.46 3.90 -15.97
N ILE A 230 -15.25 4.09 -16.49
CA ILE A 230 -14.82 3.52 -17.77
C ILE A 230 -13.82 2.36 -17.52
N PRO A 231 -14.21 1.09 -17.76
CA PRO A 231 -13.34 -0.06 -17.52
C PRO A 231 -11.99 0.04 -18.27
N GLY A 232 -10.89 -0.21 -17.56
CA GLY A 232 -9.52 -0.21 -18.11
C GLY A 232 -8.86 1.16 -18.23
N ILE A 233 -9.59 2.24 -17.95
CA ILE A 233 -9.07 3.62 -17.88
C ILE A 233 -9.30 4.20 -16.47
N GLU A 234 -10.31 3.69 -15.76
CA GLU A 234 -10.69 4.21 -14.45
C GLU A 234 -9.62 4.01 -13.37
N GLY A 235 -9.42 5.03 -12.54
CA GLY A 235 -8.58 4.96 -11.34
C GLY A 235 -7.08 4.95 -11.65
N ILE A 236 -6.69 5.20 -12.91
CA ILE A 236 -5.30 5.35 -13.34
C ILE A 236 -5.12 6.68 -14.08
N ILE A 237 -4.04 7.38 -13.74
CA ILE A 237 -3.51 8.48 -14.53
C ILE A 237 -2.28 7.97 -15.28
N LYS A 238 -2.31 8.02 -16.60
CA LYS A 238 -1.21 7.64 -17.49
C LYS A 238 -0.70 8.86 -18.23
N LEU A 239 0.52 9.28 -17.91
CA LEU A 239 1.21 10.40 -18.56
C LEU A 239 2.66 10.03 -18.79
N ARG A 240 3.29 10.63 -19.80
CA ARG A 240 4.74 10.58 -19.96
C ARG A 240 5.40 11.29 -18.79
N LYS A 241 6.63 10.90 -18.46
CA LYS A 241 7.38 11.55 -17.35
C LYS A 241 7.43 13.08 -17.47
N GLU A 242 7.57 13.61 -18.68
CA GLU A 242 7.60 15.05 -18.93
C GLU A 242 6.25 15.72 -18.67
N GLU A 243 5.16 15.10 -19.13
CA GLU A 243 3.79 15.57 -18.90
C GLU A 243 3.44 15.57 -17.41
N TRP A 244 3.94 14.59 -16.64
CA TRP A 244 3.83 14.59 -15.18
C TRP A 244 4.53 15.80 -14.55
N ILE A 245 5.74 16.12 -15.01
CA ILE A 245 6.52 17.25 -14.47
C ILE A 245 5.80 18.57 -14.75
N GLU A 246 5.28 18.75 -15.96
CA GLU A 246 4.51 19.93 -16.36
C GLU A 246 3.19 20.04 -15.58
N LEU A 247 2.45 18.93 -15.45
CA LEU A 247 1.20 18.88 -14.69
C LEU A 247 1.44 19.31 -13.24
N ILE A 248 2.38 18.65 -12.53
CA ILE A 248 2.66 18.98 -11.14
C ILE A 248 3.17 20.41 -11.01
N GLY A 249 4.06 20.85 -11.92
CA GLY A 249 4.58 22.23 -11.92
C GLY A 249 3.50 23.29 -12.14
N SER A 250 2.38 22.95 -12.77
CA SER A 250 1.20 23.82 -12.89
C SER A 250 0.29 23.81 -11.65
N LEU A 251 0.40 22.76 -10.82
CA LEU A 251 -0.44 22.57 -9.62
C LEU A 251 0.23 23.11 -8.35
N CYS A 252 1.56 23.26 -8.33
CA CYS A 252 2.27 23.78 -7.17
C CYS A 252 3.56 24.53 -7.51
N ASP A 253 4.00 25.38 -6.58
CA ASP A 253 5.20 26.23 -6.70
C ASP A 253 6.50 25.46 -6.41
N LEU A 254 6.64 24.24 -6.91
CA LEU A 254 7.88 23.47 -6.82
C LEU A 254 8.74 23.64 -8.08
N GLY A 255 10.03 23.90 -7.87
CA GLY A 255 10.98 23.93 -8.96
C GLY A 255 11.10 22.56 -9.64
N ARG A 256 11.19 22.56 -10.98
CA ARG A 256 11.32 21.36 -11.82
C ARG A 256 12.26 20.28 -11.28
N LYS A 257 13.44 20.66 -10.79
CA LYS A 257 14.43 19.71 -10.23
C LYS A 257 13.90 18.92 -9.03
N LYS A 258 13.13 19.57 -8.16
CA LYS A 258 12.51 18.93 -6.99
C LYS A 258 11.42 17.95 -7.44
N ILE A 259 10.56 18.39 -8.37
CA ILE A 259 9.50 17.55 -8.96
C ILE A 259 10.09 16.28 -9.57
N VAL A 260 11.16 16.40 -10.37
CA VAL A 260 11.86 15.25 -10.95
C VAL A 260 12.38 14.31 -9.87
N SER A 261 13.04 14.85 -8.83
CA SER A 261 13.60 14.07 -7.74
C SER A 261 12.53 13.30 -6.96
N ILE A 262 11.38 13.93 -6.69
CA ILE A 262 10.24 13.29 -6.02
C ILE A 262 9.65 12.18 -6.90
N ILE A 263 9.39 12.45 -8.18
CA ILE A 263 8.84 11.44 -9.11
C ILE A 263 9.78 10.23 -9.18
N GLU A 264 11.09 10.44 -9.34
CA GLU A 264 12.08 9.36 -9.38
C GLU A 264 12.13 8.59 -8.06
N PHE A 265 12.07 9.29 -6.92
CA PHE A 265 12.07 8.66 -5.61
C PHE A 265 10.86 7.72 -5.44
N PHE A 266 9.66 8.14 -5.84
CA PHE A 266 8.44 7.33 -5.72
C PHE A 266 8.16 6.42 -6.93
N THR A 267 9.08 6.33 -7.89
CA THR A 267 8.95 5.39 -9.02
C THR A 267 9.30 3.97 -8.58
N TYR A 268 8.44 3.02 -8.95
CA TYR A 268 8.64 1.60 -8.72
C TYR A 268 9.81 1.06 -9.54
N ASN A 269 10.67 0.28 -8.90
CA ASN A 269 11.79 -0.37 -9.55
C ASN A 269 11.49 -1.87 -9.75
N TYR A 270 11.31 -2.28 -11.00
CA TYR A 270 11.09 -3.69 -11.33
C TYR A 270 12.30 -4.58 -10.97
N GLU A 271 13.50 -4.05 -10.81
CA GLU A 271 14.68 -4.86 -10.45
C GLU A 271 14.81 -5.11 -8.95
N ASP A 272 14.11 -4.33 -8.12
CA ASP A 272 14.18 -4.48 -6.66
C ASP A 272 13.10 -5.46 -6.17
N ILE A 273 13.54 -6.63 -5.69
CA ILE A 273 12.66 -7.68 -5.15
C ILE A 273 11.89 -7.23 -3.89
N ASN A 274 12.38 -6.20 -3.20
CA ASN A 274 11.75 -5.61 -2.02
C ASN A 274 10.89 -4.38 -2.37
N ALA A 275 10.83 -4.00 -3.65
CA ALA A 275 10.00 -2.89 -4.10
C ALA A 275 8.53 -3.15 -3.76
N ASP A 276 7.87 -2.11 -3.27
CA ASP A 276 6.55 -2.20 -2.70
C ASP A 276 5.67 -1.13 -3.33
N LEU A 277 4.78 -1.55 -4.24
CA LEU A 277 3.88 -0.64 -4.94
C LEU A 277 2.93 0.10 -4.01
N SER A 278 2.69 -0.42 -2.81
CA SER A 278 1.93 0.31 -1.80
C SER A 278 2.68 1.54 -1.26
N LEU A 279 3.99 1.66 -1.54
CA LEU A 279 4.84 2.78 -1.12
C LEU A 279 5.30 3.63 -2.31
N THR A 280 5.67 3.01 -3.44
CA THR A 280 6.14 3.68 -4.67
C THR A 280 5.06 3.65 -5.75
N TYR A 281 4.27 4.72 -5.82
CA TYR A 281 3.01 4.77 -6.56
C TYR A 281 3.10 5.23 -8.02
N PHE A 282 4.29 5.62 -8.51
CA PHE A 282 4.54 5.77 -9.95
C PHE A 282 5.06 4.46 -10.52
N LEU A 283 4.28 3.83 -11.38
CA LEU A 283 4.63 2.58 -12.03
C LEU A 283 5.17 2.85 -13.45
N PRO A 284 6.43 2.52 -13.77
CA PRO A 284 6.95 2.71 -15.10
C PRO A 284 6.30 1.74 -16.10
N SER A 285 6.04 2.24 -17.31
CA SER A 285 5.48 1.50 -18.42
C SER A 285 6.23 1.84 -19.72
N LYS A 286 6.02 1.05 -20.76
CA LYS A 286 6.59 1.26 -22.12
C LYS A 286 6.50 2.71 -22.58
N ASP A 287 7.43 3.13 -23.43
CA ASP A 287 7.50 4.47 -24.03
C ASP A 287 7.61 5.63 -23.02
N ASN A 288 8.28 5.40 -21.88
CA ASN A 288 8.51 6.42 -20.84
C ASN A 288 7.22 6.98 -20.22
N PHE A 289 6.17 6.16 -20.21
CA PHE A 289 4.95 6.44 -19.46
C PHE A 289 5.13 6.06 -17.98
N LEU A 290 4.51 6.86 -17.11
CA LEU A 290 4.33 6.54 -15.70
C LEU A 290 2.84 6.45 -15.42
N LEU A 291 2.43 5.33 -14.83
CA LEU A 291 1.08 5.09 -14.36
C LEU A 291 0.99 5.44 -12.87
N LEU A 292 -0.05 6.15 -12.48
CA LEU A 292 -0.38 6.40 -11.08
C LEU A 292 -1.77 5.87 -10.80
N SER A 293 -1.90 5.00 -9.80
CA SER A 293 -3.22 4.59 -9.32
C SER A 293 -3.75 5.63 -8.34
N GLU A 294 -4.89 6.23 -8.70
CA GLU A 294 -5.61 7.20 -7.87
C GLU A 294 -5.95 6.60 -6.50
N GLY A 295 -6.36 5.32 -6.50
CA GLY A 295 -6.69 4.60 -5.29
C GLY A 295 -5.51 4.33 -4.38
N ILE A 296 -4.40 3.84 -4.94
CA ILE A 296 -3.18 3.59 -4.16
C ILE A 296 -2.68 4.90 -3.54
N PHE A 297 -2.65 5.99 -4.31
CA PHE A 297 -2.16 7.26 -3.79
C PHE A 297 -3.02 7.81 -2.65
N ASN A 298 -4.36 7.75 -2.77
CA ASN A 298 -5.26 8.31 -1.78
C ASN A 298 -5.41 7.49 -0.48
N ILE A 299 -4.98 6.24 -0.45
CA ILE A 299 -5.02 5.39 0.76
C ILE A 299 -3.67 5.32 1.47
N GLN A 300 -2.69 6.11 1.04
CA GLN A 300 -1.34 6.12 1.62
C GLN A 300 -1.22 7.09 2.79
N ARG A 301 -0.20 6.84 3.62
CA ARG A 301 0.34 7.79 4.59
C ARG A 301 1.65 8.35 4.02
N PRO A 302 1.60 9.48 3.29
CA PRO A 302 2.71 9.92 2.45
C PRO A 302 4.03 10.07 3.22
N ALA A 303 4.01 10.73 4.38
CA ALA A 303 5.23 11.01 5.15
C ALA A 303 5.82 9.71 5.72
N VAL A 304 4.97 8.86 6.30
CA VAL A 304 5.38 7.55 6.84
C VAL A 304 5.93 6.66 5.73
N ASN A 305 5.30 6.66 4.55
CA ASN A 305 5.74 5.84 3.42
C ASN A 305 7.06 6.34 2.84
N ALA A 306 7.28 7.66 2.76
CA ALA A 306 8.56 8.24 2.34
C ALA A 306 9.72 7.75 3.23
N LEU A 307 9.52 7.77 4.55
CA LEU A 307 10.50 7.28 5.53
C LEU A 307 10.73 5.77 5.41
N ARG A 308 9.66 4.98 5.22
CA ARG A 308 9.77 3.52 5.00
C ARG A 308 10.55 3.20 3.73
N ILE A 309 10.36 3.95 2.65
CA ILE A 309 11.15 3.80 1.41
C ILE A 309 12.62 4.13 1.68
N LEU A 310 12.90 5.24 2.37
CA LEU A 310 14.25 5.66 2.72
C LEU A 310 14.99 4.55 3.48
N ALA A 311 14.33 3.96 4.48
CA ALA A 311 14.84 2.84 5.27
C ALA A 311 15.07 1.57 4.43
N LYS A 312 14.08 1.17 3.62
CA LYS A 312 14.14 -0.04 2.78
C LYS A 312 15.27 0.03 1.74
N ARG A 313 15.55 1.21 1.20
CA ARG A 313 16.59 1.42 0.20
C ARG A 313 18.00 1.56 0.79
N GLN A 314 18.15 1.46 2.12
CA GLN A 314 19.42 1.65 2.83
C GLN A 314 20.15 2.92 2.38
N ASN A 315 19.40 4.01 2.20
CA ASN A 315 19.98 5.26 1.71
C ASN A 315 20.82 5.90 2.83
N LYS A 316 22.00 6.43 2.52
CA LYS A 316 22.85 7.20 3.46
C LYS A 316 22.10 8.36 4.12
N ALA A 317 21.12 8.95 3.41
CA ALA A 317 20.22 9.95 3.97
C ALA A 317 19.41 9.40 5.15
N TYR A 318 19.00 8.12 5.13
CA TYR A 318 18.31 7.48 6.26
C TYR A 318 19.19 7.41 7.50
N GLU A 319 20.41 6.90 7.38
CA GLU A 319 21.34 6.81 8.52
C GLU A 319 21.62 8.19 9.11
N LYS A 320 21.83 9.20 8.25
CA LYS A 320 22.07 10.57 8.67
C LYS A 320 20.87 11.17 9.41
N GLU A 321 19.67 11.05 8.85
CA GLU A 321 18.47 11.61 9.47
C GLU A 321 18.04 10.81 10.72
N GLN A 322 18.30 9.51 10.77
CA GLN A 322 18.11 8.69 11.98
C GLN A 322 19.03 9.19 13.12
N ASN A 323 20.33 9.38 12.86
CA ASN A 323 21.26 9.92 13.85
C ASN A 323 20.82 11.31 14.34
N ARG A 324 20.37 12.17 13.41
CA ARG A 324 19.83 13.49 13.74
C ARG A 324 18.59 13.40 14.62
N PHE A 325 17.70 12.44 14.34
CA PHE A 325 16.51 12.19 15.15
C PHE A 325 16.87 11.75 16.57
N GLU A 326 17.81 10.81 16.72
CA GLU A 326 18.30 10.35 18.03
C GLU A 326 18.93 11.50 18.84
N ASP A 327 19.67 12.40 18.18
CA ASP A 327 20.25 13.58 18.82
C ASP A 327 19.20 14.60 19.29
N ILE A 328 18.10 14.75 18.54
CA ILE A 328 16.97 15.60 18.94
C ILE A 328 16.23 14.98 20.13
N GLN A 329 16.03 13.66 20.13
CA GLN A 329 15.40 12.97 21.25
C GLN A 329 16.20 13.09 22.54
N LYS A 330 17.53 13.00 22.49
CA LYS A 330 18.41 13.17 23.66
C LYS A 330 18.40 14.59 24.24
N LYS A 331 17.92 15.58 23.48
CA LYS A 331 17.84 17.00 23.88
C LYS A 331 16.48 17.39 24.45
N LYS A 332 15.48 16.51 24.35
CA LYS A 332 14.20 16.62 25.06
C LYS A 332 14.29 15.83 26.36
#